data_AF-A0A840UNG8-F1
#
_entry.id   AF-A0A840UNG8-F1
#
_cell.length_a   1.000
_cell.length_b   1.000
_cell.length_c   1.000
_cell.angle_alpha   90.00
_cell.angle_beta   90.00
_cell.angle_gamma   90.00
#
_symmetry.space_group_name_H-M   'P 1'
#
loop_
_entity.id
_entity.type
_entity.pdbx_description
1 polymer ?
#
loop_
_entity_poly.entity_id
_entity_poly.type
_entity_poly.pdbx_seq_one_letter_code
_entity_poly.pdbx_strand_id
1 'polypeptide(L)' 'MTALPTQLPGERVKKALVAYCEMKQNHPERDRRSLLEMVETRFDLTPLECEFLNRQILEEGK' A
#
# COMPACT_ATOMS: atom_id res chain seq x y z
N MET A 1 -16.11 14.49 -21.07
CA MET A 1 -16.06 14.09 -19.66
C MET A 1 -14.72 13.39 -19.46
N THR A 2 -14.02 13.77 -18.41
CA THR A 2 -12.60 13.53 -18.09
C THR A 2 -12.12 12.10 -18.35
N ALA A 3 -10.93 11.98 -18.94
CA ALA A 3 -10.18 10.74 -19.07
C ALA A 3 -10.17 10.00 -17.73
N LEU A 4 -10.75 8.80 -17.69
CA LEU A 4 -10.55 7.88 -16.59
C LEU A 4 -9.13 7.33 -16.78
N PRO A 5 -8.16 7.66 -15.90
CA PRO A 5 -6.86 7.08 -16.01
C PRO A 5 -7.04 5.58 -15.83
N THR A 6 -6.62 4.83 -16.83
CA THR A 6 -6.26 3.43 -16.74
C THR A 6 -5.48 3.28 -15.44
N GLN A 7 -6.12 2.76 -14.38
CA GLN A 7 -5.48 2.54 -13.10
C GLN A 7 -4.36 1.54 -13.37
N LEU A 8 -3.15 2.06 -13.57
CA LEU A 8 -1.97 1.22 -13.69
C LEU A 8 -1.83 0.50 -12.35
N PRO A 9 -1.38 -0.76 -12.33
CA PRO A 9 -1.20 -1.53 -11.09
C PRO A 9 -0.50 -0.69 -9.99
N GLY A 10 0.53 0.07 -10.37
CA GLY A 10 1.26 0.97 -9.48
C GLY A 10 0.46 2.10 -8.80
N GLU A 11 -0.70 2.53 -9.33
CA GLU A 11 -1.55 3.51 -8.64
C GLU A 11 -2.31 2.90 -7.45
N ARG A 12 -2.72 1.63 -7.57
CA ARG A 12 -3.35 0.90 -6.46
C ARG A 12 -2.34 0.68 -5.34
N VAL A 13 -1.12 0.26 -5.69
CA VAL A 13 0.01 0.16 -4.75
C VAL A 13 0.31 1.50 -4.10
N LYS A 14 0.38 2.59 -4.86
CA LYS A 14 0.63 3.92 -4.28
C LYS A 14 -0.44 4.32 -3.27
N LYS A 15 -1.73 4.15 -3.61
CA LYS A 15 -2.83 4.45 -2.67
C LYS A 15 -2.79 3.57 -1.43
N ALA A 16 -2.53 2.28 -1.63
CA ALA A 16 -2.32 1.34 -0.54
C ALA A 16 -1.14 1.73 0.35
N LEU A 17 -0.04 2.23 -0.23
CA LEU A 17 1.17 2.58 0.49
C LEU A 17 0.97 3.84 1.31
N VAL A 18 0.30 4.85 0.74
CA VAL A 18 -0.11 6.06 1.46
C VAL A 18 -1.02 5.71 2.62
N ALA A 19 -2.07 4.91 2.38
CA ALA A 19 -2.99 4.46 3.43
C ALA A 19 -2.29 3.62 4.51
N TYR A 20 -1.37 2.73 4.10
CA TYR A 20 -0.53 1.95 5.00
C TYR A 20 0.36 2.86 5.84
N CYS A 21 1.00 3.88 5.24
CA CYS A 21 1.92 4.77 5.93
C CYS A 21 1.17 5.64 6.94
N GLU A 22 -0.01 6.16 6.57
CA GLU A 22 -0.91 6.87 7.49
C GLU A 22 -1.33 5.95 8.65
N MET A 23 -1.73 4.70 8.37
CA MET A 23 -2.08 3.75 9.42
C MET A 23 -0.89 3.38 10.31
N LYS A 24 0.31 3.23 9.75
CA LYS A 24 1.53 2.92 10.49
C LYS A 24 1.98 4.10 11.36
N GLN A 25 1.84 5.33 10.86
CA GLN A 25 2.13 6.54 11.65
C GLN A 25 1.14 6.72 12.81
N ASN A 26 -0.15 6.41 12.59
CA ASN A 26 -1.16 6.46 13.65
C ASN A 26 -1.09 5.26 14.61
N HIS A 27 -0.62 4.10 14.12
CA HIS A 27 -0.50 2.86 14.88
C HIS A 27 0.86 2.21 14.66
N PRO A 28 1.95 2.78 15.21
CA PRO A 28 3.28 2.19 15.09
C PRO A 28 3.39 0.84 15.83
N GLU A 29 2.45 0.56 16.74
CA GLU A 29 2.31 -0.71 17.45
C GLU A 29 1.78 -1.85 16.56
N ARG A 30 1.15 -1.53 15.41
CA ARG A 30 0.62 -2.55 14.51
C ARG A 30 1.71 -3.10 13.61
N ASP A 31 1.79 -4.43 13.58
CA ASP A 31 2.67 -5.16 12.69
C ASP A 31 2.45 -4.81 11.22
N ARG A 32 3.57 -4.70 10.50
CA ARG A 32 3.57 -4.46 9.05
C ARG A 32 2.71 -5.48 8.32
N ARG A 33 2.75 -6.75 8.75
CA ARG A 33 1.95 -7.82 8.16
C ARG A 33 0.45 -7.57 8.29
N SER A 34 -0.03 -7.21 9.48
CA SER A 34 -1.45 -6.93 9.70
C SER A 34 -1.93 -5.72 8.92
N LEU A 35 -1.13 -4.67 8.85
CA LEU A 35 -1.44 -3.49 8.02
C LEU A 35 -1.42 -3.84 6.52
N LEU A 36 -0.45 -4.64 6.06
CA LEU A 36 -0.41 -5.15 4.68
C LEU A 36 -1.66 -5.96 4.36
N GLU A 37 -2.07 -6.88 5.22
CA GLU A 37 -3.23 -7.77 5.02
C GLU A 37 -4.55 -6.98 4.97
N MET A 38 -4.69 -5.97 5.84
CA MET A 38 -5.84 -5.05 5.79
C MET A 38 -5.86 -4.22 4.51
N VAL A 39 -4.70 -3.77 4.04
CA VAL A 39 -4.57 -2.97 2.83
C VAL A 39 -4.73 -3.84 1.58
N GLU A 40 -4.22 -5.07 1.60
CA GLU A 40 -4.39 -6.09 0.57
C GLU A 40 -5.87 -6.42 0.36
N THR A 41 -6.58 -6.67 1.46
CA THR A 41 -8.03 -6.93 1.42
C THR A 41 -8.84 -5.70 1.02
N ARG A 42 -8.42 -4.48 1.44
CA ARG A 42 -9.14 -3.23 1.12
C ARG A 42 -8.93 -2.72 -0.30
N PHE A 43 -7.74 -2.92 -0.86
CA PHE A 43 -7.36 -2.42 -2.18
C PHE A 43 -7.31 -3.51 -3.25
N ASP A 44 -7.62 -4.76 -2.88
CA ASP A 44 -7.55 -5.93 -3.77
C ASP A 44 -6.13 -6.05 -4.35
N LEU A 45 -5.12 -5.91 -3.49
CA LEU A 45 -3.73 -6.04 -3.91
C LEU A 45 -3.42 -7.52 -4.16
N THR A 46 -2.67 -7.77 -5.22
CA THR A 46 -2.05 -9.07 -5.41
C THR A 46 -0.81 -9.19 -4.52
N PRO A 47 -0.36 -10.43 -4.22
CA PRO A 47 0.86 -10.66 -3.44
C PRO A 47 2.09 -9.98 -4.04
N LEU A 48 2.12 -9.77 -5.37
CA LEU A 48 3.16 -9.02 -6.07
C LEU A 48 3.19 -7.54 -5.67
N GLU A 49 2.02 -6.93 -5.61
CA GLU A 49 1.81 -5.53 -5.23
C GLU A 49 2.11 -5.32 -3.74
N CYS A 50 1.76 -6.31 -2.92
CA CYS A 50 2.07 -6.38 -1.49
C CYS A 50 3.59 -6.41 -1.24
N GLU A 51 4.32 -7.24 -2.00
CA GLU A 51 5.79 -7.28 -1.95
C GLU A 51 6.42 -5.96 -2.42
N PHE A 52 5.85 -5.35 -3.46
CA PHE A 52 6.29 -4.04 -3.96
C PHE A 52 6.08 -2.94 -2.92
N LEU A 53 4.91 -2.90 -2.28
CA LEU A 53 4.58 -2.02 -1.16
C LEU A 53 5.60 -2.18 -0.03
N ASN A 54 5.84 -3.43 0.36
CA ASN A 54 6.76 -3.83 1.42
C ASN A 54 8.21 -3.42 1.12
N ARG A 55 8.66 -3.51 -0.14
CA ARG A 55 9.96 -2.97 -0.58
C ARG A 55 10.00 -1.45 -0.50
N GLN A 56 9.02 -0.75 -1.05
CA GLN A 56 8.98 0.72 -1.05
C GLN A 56 8.99 1.29 0.38
N ILE A 57 8.23 0.69 1.29
CA ILE A 57 8.24 1.05 2.73
C ILE A 57 9.63 0.79 3.37
N LEU A 58 10.36 -0.23 2.91
CA LEU A 58 11.71 -0.55 3.39
C LEU A 58 12.74 0.43 2.83
N GLU A 59 12.56 0.90 1.60
CA GLU A 59 13.47 1.84 0.92
C GLU A 59 13.28 3.31 1.37
N GLU A 60 12.06 3.76 1.67
CA GLU A 60 11.81 5.11 2.20
C GLU A 60 12.26 5.31 3.67
N GLY A 61 12.74 4.25 4.32
CA GLY A 61 13.27 4.30 5.68
C GLY A 61 14.76 4.63 5.80
N LYS A 62 15.42 5.13 4.73
CA LYS A 62 16.86 5.39 4.72
C LYS A 62 17.22 6.88 4.67
#